data_AF-A0AAW8PZ30-F1
#
_entry.id   AF-A0AAW8PZ30-F1
#
_cell.length_a   1.000
_cell.length_b   1.000
_cell.length_c   1.000
_cell.angle_alpha   90.00
_cell.angle_beta   90.00
_cell.angle_gamma   90.00
#
_symmetry.space_group_name_H-M   'P 1'
#
loop_
_entity.id
_entity.type
_entity.pdbx_description
1 polymer ?
#
loop_
_entity_poly.entity_id
_entity_poly.type
_entity_poly.pdbx_seq_one_letter_code
_entity_poly.pdbx_strand_id
1 'polypeptide(L)'
;MTTLVLKANKKNFPALLGDEKINLFHLGFLCYYNTLIGLQSWDSFSQKKAESKIEEAKENFANIEDKPQYFVSLPSDAKAADRERTVVLKATESFNGVTDDSEFEGLEAFGTILRDGNKYYIETNLELIERIRRDEEIQGIKSGRRHIGFEGVVDGDYEGNAVRYEAYLANLDAEKGQMVTRGFYL
;
A
#
# COMPACT_ATOMS: atom_id res chain seq x y z
N MET A 1 9.83 3.79 15.76
CA MET A 1 8.83 3.99 14.70
C MET A 1 7.52 4.30 15.38
N THR A 2 6.76 5.30 14.92
CA THR A 2 5.50 5.71 15.57
C THR A 2 4.34 5.06 14.83
N THR A 3 3.69 4.08 15.44
CA THR A 3 2.52 3.41 14.88
C THR A 3 1.29 4.33 14.95
N LEU A 4 0.59 4.43 13.83
CA LEU A 4 -0.65 5.18 13.69
C LEU A 4 -1.83 4.24 13.80
N VAL A 5 -2.86 4.64 14.54
CA VAL A 5 -4.16 4.00 14.47
C VAL A 5 -4.99 4.72 13.44
N LEU A 6 -5.55 3.95 12.52
CA LEU A 6 -6.30 4.38 11.37
C LEU A 6 -7.76 3.93 11.50
N LYS A 7 -8.67 4.70 10.90
CA LYS A 7 -10.08 4.34 10.79
C LYS A 7 -10.56 4.37 9.34
N ALA A 8 -11.57 3.56 9.05
CA ALA A 8 -12.36 3.69 7.84
C ALA A 8 -12.97 5.11 7.76
N ASN A 9 -12.73 5.81 6.67
CA ASN A 9 -13.26 7.14 6.41
C ASN A 9 -14.34 7.09 5.33
N LYS A 10 -15.26 8.05 5.32
CA LYS A 10 -16.28 8.19 4.27
C LYS A 10 -15.69 8.65 2.94
N LYS A 11 -14.53 9.33 2.96
CA LYS A 11 -13.83 9.77 1.75
C LYS A 11 -13.42 8.55 0.92
N ASN A 12 -13.85 8.54 -0.34
CA ASN A 12 -13.55 7.47 -1.28
C ASN A 12 -13.35 8.04 -2.70
N PHE A 13 -12.86 7.19 -3.60
CA PHE A 13 -12.83 7.45 -5.03
C PHE A 13 -13.03 6.15 -5.81
N PRO A 14 -13.53 6.22 -7.05
CA PRO A 14 -13.78 5.02 -7.83
C PRO A 14 -12.52 4.51 -8.54
N ALA A 15 -12.44 3.19 -8.69
CA ALA A 15 -11.49 2.48 -9.54
C ALA A 15 -12.18 1.32 -10.26
N LEU A 16 -11.56 0.81 -11.32
CA LEU A 16 -12.04 -0.38 -12.04
C LEU A 16 -11.38 -1.64 -11.51
N LEU A 17 -12.17 -2.68 -11.24
CA LEU A 17 -11.72 -4.04 -10.98
C LEU A 17 -12.26 -4.92 -12.11
N GLY A 18 -11.40 -5.22 -13.09
CA GLY A 18 -11.88 -5.68 -14.39
C GLY A 18 -12.80 -4.62 -15.02
N ASP A 19 -14.04 -5.01 -15.34
CA ASP A 19 -15.06 -4.10 -15.88
C ASP A 19 -15.94 -3.45 -14.79
N GLU A 20 -15.81 -3.88 -13.53
CA GLU A 20 -16.63 -3.38 -12.43
C GLU A 20 -16.07 -2.09 -11.83
N LYS A 21 -16.94 -1.12 -11.59
CA LYS A 21 -16.57 0.11 -10.87
C LYS A 21 -16.78 -0.07 -9.37
N ILE A 22 -15.69 -0.06 -8.62
CA ILE A 22 -15.73 -0.15 -7.15
C ILE A 22 -15.27 1.16 -6.50
N ASN A 23 -15.67 1.39 -5.25
CA ASN A 23 -15.22 2.53 -4.46
C ASN A 23 -14.08 2.11 -3.51
N LEU A 24 -12.97 2.83 -3.57
CA LEU A 24 -11.83 2.69 -2.67
C LEU A 24 -11.92 3.73 -1.56
N PHE A 25 -12.02 3.29 -0.31
CA PHE A 25 -12.19 4.14 0.86
C PHE A 25 -10.86 4.44 1.53
N HIS A 26 -10.69 5.67 2.01
CA HIS A 26 -9.45 6.05 2.69
C HIS A 26 -9.45 5.53 4.12
N LEU A 27 -8.33 4.96 4.54
CA LEU A 27 -7.97 4.85 5.95
C LEU A 27 -7.42 6.21 6.41
N GLY A 28 -8.04 6.79 7.43
CA GLY A 28 -7.68 8.09 7.97
C GLY A 28 -7.07 7.97 9.36
N PHE A 29 -6.09 8.82 9.67
CA PHE A 29 -5.52 8.92 11.01
C PHE A 29 -6.58 9.16 12.09
N LEU A 30 -6.48 8.42 13.20
CA LEU A 30 -7.35 8.54 14.36
C LEU A 30 -6.60 9.08 15.57
N CYS A 31 -5.50 8.42 15.94
CA CYS A 31 -4.59 8.76 17.03
C CYS A 31 -3.26 8.00 16.89
N TYR A 32 -2.27 8.36 17.69
CA TYR A 32 -1.04 7.58 17.81
C TYR A 32 -1.26 6.37 18.74
N TYR A 33 -0.65 5.24 18.40
CA TYR A 33 -0.67 4.05 19.26
C TYR A 33 -0.10 4.35 20.65
N ASN A 34 0.96 5.17 20.73
CA ASN A 34 1.53 5.62 22.01
C ASN A 34 0.49 6.26 22.94
N THR A 35 -0.44 7.05 22.39
CA THR A 35 -1.51 7.66 23.19
C THR A 35 -2.42 6.61 23.81
N LEU A 36 -2.71 5.52 23.08
CA LEU A 36 -3.57 4.42 23.54
C LEU A 36 -2.94 3.61 24.67
N ILE A 37 -1.61 3.48 24.66
CA ILE A 37 -0.87 2.80 25.73
C ILE A 37 -0.41 3.76 26.83
N GLY A 38 -0.92 5.00 26.87
CA GLY A 38 -0.66 5.97 27.91
C GLY A 38 0.74 6.62 27.87
N LEU A 39 1.45 6.50 26.75
CA LEU A 39 2.75 7.10 26.54
C LEU A 39 2.63 8.48 25.87
N GLN A 40 3.69 9.29 26.02
CA GLN A 40 3.76 10.62 25.41
C GLN A 40 3.68 10.53 23.88
N SER A 41 2.82 11.35 23.29
CA SER A 41 2.57 11.41 21.85
C SER A 41 2.30 12.85 21.40
N TRP A 42 2.21 13.05 20.08
CA TRP A 42 2.05 14.37 19.47
C TRP A 42 0.60 14.82 19.36
N ASP A 43 -0.37 13.92 19.51
CA ASP A 43 -1.80 14.23 19.30
C ASP A 43 -2.45 14.93 20.51
N SER A 44 -1.68 15.16 21.58
CA SER A 44 -2.07 15.90 22.80
C SER A 44 -3.32 15.34 23.52
N PHE A 45 -3.78 14.14 23.17
CA PHE A 45 -4.95 13.52 23.79
C PHE A 45 -4.55 12.71 25.02
N SER A 46 -5.48 12.54 25.95
CA SER A 46 -5.36 11.53 27.00
C SER A 46 -5.70 10.15 26.44
N GLN A 47 -5.14 9.10 27.06
CA GLN A 47 -5.46 7.71 26.74
C GLN A 47 -6.97 7.46 26.66
N LYS A 48 -7.72 7.87 27.68
CA LYS A 48 -9.19 7.73 27.74
C LYS A 48 -9.90 8.36 26.55
N LYS A 49 -9.40 9.49 26.04
CA LYS A 49 -9.99 10.16 24.86
C LYS A 49 -9.66 9.41 23.57
N ALA A 50 -8.47 8.81 23.48
CA ALA A 50 -8.09 7.97 22.35
C ALA A 50 -8.91 6.67 22.31
N GLU A 51 -9.09 6.00 23.46
CA GLU A 51 -9.96 4.82 23.60
C GLU A 51 -11.41 5.14 23.19
N SER A 52 -11.98 6.24 23.68
CA SER A 52 -13.34 6.66 23.31
C SER A 52 -13.49 6.91 21.80
N LYS A 53 -12.47 7.45 21.13
CA LYS A 53 -12.50 7.65 19.68
C LYS A 53 -12.45 6.34 18.89
N ILE A 54 -11.73 5.33 19.40
CA ILE A 54 -11.68 4.00 18.78
C ILE A 54 -13.04 3.34 18.86
N GLU A 55 -13.65 3.32 20.03
CA GLU A 55 -14.96 2.70 20.21
C GLU A 55 -16.03 3.42 19.36
N GLU A 56 -16.02 4.76 19.34
CA GLU A 56 -16.90 5.53 18.45
C GLU A 56 -16.66 5.20 16.96
N ALA A 57 -15.40 5.01 16.54
CA ALA A 57 -15.09 4.65 15.16
C ALA A 57 -15.59 3.23 14.80
N LYS A 58 -15.44 2.27 15.71
CA LYS A 58 -15.95 0.90 15.54
C LYS A 58 -17.47 0.87 15.48
N GLU A 59 -18.14 1.56 16.40
CA GLU A 59 -19.60 1.67 16.42
C GLU A 59 -20.13 2.32 15.12
N ASN A 60 -19.50 3.42 14.68
CA ASN A 60 -19.86 4.07 13.43
C ASN A 60 -19.70 3.14 12.23
N PHE A 61 -18.66 2.31 12.18
CA PHE A 61 -18.45 1.35 11.10
C PHE A 61 -19.44 0.18 11.16
N ALA A 62 -19.75 -0.32 12.36
CA ALA A 62 -20.72 -1.40 12.56
C ALA A 62 -22.12 -1.03 12.08
N ASN A 63 -22.49 0.26 12.18
CA ASN A 63 -23.80 0.79 11.79
C ASN A 63 -23.92 1.16 10.29
N ILE A 64 -22.90 0.90 9.47
CA ILE A 64 -22.99 1.14 8.02
C ILE A 64 -23.76 -0.02 7.37
N GLU A 65 -24.85 0.30 6.67
CA GLU A 65 -25.69 -0.67 5.95
C GLU A 65 -24.90 -1.41 4.85
N ASP A 66 -24.20 -0.65 3.99
CA ASP A 66 -23.29 -1.18 2.97
C ASP A 66 -21.83 -1.00 3.38
N LYS A 67 -21.31 -1.96 4.15
CA LYS A 67 -19.94 -1.88 4.68
C LYS A 67 -18.91 -1.76 3.55
N PRO A 68 -18.01 -0.76 3.60
CA PRO A 68 -16.92 -0.63 2.65
C PRO A 68 -16.03 -1.88 2.64
N GLN A 69 -15.70 -2.38 1.44
CA GLN A 69 -14.89 -3.58 1.26
C GLN A 69 -13.43 -3.30 0.93
N TYR A 70 -13.15 -2.18 0.25
CA TYR A 70 -11.83 -1.88 -0.29
C TYR A 70 -11.30 -0.56 0.23
N PHE A 71 -10.05 -0.58 0.64
CA PHE A 71 -9.41 0.50 1.37
C PHE A 71 -8.05 0.84 0.79
N VAL A 72 -7.61 2.06 1.05
CA VAL A 72 -6.25 2.53 0.77
C VAL A 72 -5.74 3.34 1.96
N SER A 73 -4.47 3.17 2.30
CA SER A 73 -3.79 4.05 3.24
C SER A 73 -3.08 5.15 2.44
N LEU A 74 -3.64 6.35 2.48
CA LEU A 74 -3.09 7.52 1.82
C LEU A 74 -2.95 8.66 2.83
N PRO A 75 -1.90 9.48 2.73
CA PRO A 75 -1.81 10.72 3.50
C PRO A 75 -3.08 11.56 3.35
N SER A 76 -3.46 12.27 4.42
CA SER A 76 -4.69 13.06 4.42
C SER A 76 -4.71 14.15 3.33
N ASP A 77 -3.54 14.65 2.98
CA ASP A 77 -3.24 15.66 1.95
C ASP A 77 -2.89 15.06 0.58
N ALA A 78 -3.01 13.74 0.42
CA ALA A 78 -2.73 13.06 -0.84
C ALA A 78 -3.56 13.64 -1.99
N LYS A 79 -2.86 14.00 -3.06
CA LYS A 79 -3.41 14.44 -4.34
C LYS A 79 -3.88 13.23 -5.16
N ALA A 80 -4.61 13.49 -6.23
CA ALA A 80 -5.05 12.41 -7.13
C ALA A 80 -3.85 11.63 -7.71
N ALA A 81 -2.76 12.31 -8.05
CA ALA A 81 -1.55 11.67 -8.55
C ALA A 81 -0.95 10.66 -7.56
N ASP A 82 -1.09 10.88 -6.25
CA ASP A 82 -0.52 10.03 -5.20
C ASP A 82 -1.29 8.70 -5.03
N ARG A 83 -2.42 8.53 -5.72
CA ARG A 83 -3.22 7.28 -5.69
C ARG A 83 -2.61 6.17 -6.53
N GLU A 84 -1.91 6.54 -7.60
CA GLU A 84 -1.24 5.56 -8.45
C GLU A 84 -0.20 4.80 -7.62
N ARG A 85 -0.04 3.50 -7.86
CA ARG A 85 0.89 2.61 -7.17
C ARG A 85 0.56 2.32 -5.71
N THR A 86 -0.57 2.82 -5.22
CA THR A 86 -1.02 2.53 -3.86
C THR A 86 -1.58 1.11 -3.78
N VAL A 87 -1.24 0.41 -2.71
CA VAL A 87 -1.81 -0.91 -2.41
C VAL A 87 -3.27 -0.77 -2.01
N VAL A 88 -4.11 -1.56 -2.65
CA VAL A 88 -5.51 -1.75 -2.26
C VAL A 88 -5.56 -2.85 -1.22
N LEU A 89 -6.18 -2.53 -0.09
CA LEU A 89 -6.47 -3.43 1.00
C LEU A 89 -7.93 -3.87 0.91
N LYS A 90 -8.22 -5.15 1.13
CA LYS A 90 -9.58 -5.68 1.21
C LYS A 90 -9.90 -6.05 2.65
N ALA A 91 -11.07 -5.68 3.13
CA ALA A 91 -11.52 -6.07 4.46
C ALA A 91 -11.82 -7.57 4.53
N THR A 92 -11.33 -8.20 5.59
CA THR A 92 -11.73 -9.54 6.00
C THR A 92 -12.94 -9.46 6.93
N GLU A 93 -13.50 -10.62 7.30
CA GLU A 93 -14.63 -10.69 8.24
C GLU A 93 -14.32 -10.11 9.63
N SER A 94 -13.04 -10.03 10.02
CA SER A 94 -12.63 -9.47 11.31
C SER A 94 -12.48 -7.95 11.32
N PHE A 95 -12.55 -7.28 10.16
CA PHE A 95 -12.40 -5.83 10.10
C PHE A 95 -13.56 -5.11 10.79
N ASN A 96 -13.24 -4.33 11.82
CA ASN A 96 -14.22 -3.57 12.61
C ASN A 96 -14.22 -2.07 12.31
N GLY A 97 -13.51 -1.63 11.26
CA GLY A 97 -13.41 -0.22 10.87
C GLY A 97 -12.22 0.53 11.45
N VAL A 98 -11.41 -0.11 12.31
CA VAL A 98 -10.18 0.44 12.88
C VAL A 98 -9.04 -0.56 12.67
N THR A 99 -7.85 -0.05 12.42
CA THR A 99 -6.63 -0.85 12.25
C THR A 99 -5.41 -0.01 12.60
N ASP A 100 -4.23 -0.61 12.70
CA ASP A 100 -2.97 0.11 12.78
C ASP A 100 -2.18 0.04 11.46
N ASP A 101 -1.26 0.98 11.26
CA ASP A 101 -0.47 1.10 10.04
C ASP A 101 0.74 0.14 9.96
N SER A 102 0.96 -0.69 10.98
CA SER A 102 2.03 -1.69 10.99
C SER A 102 1.56 -3.08 10.57
N GLU A 103 0.39 -3.52 11.06
CA GLU A 103 -0.14 -4.87 10.83
C GLU A 103 -1.34 -4.88 9.89
N PHE A 104 -2.05 -3.75 9.75
CA PHE A 104 -3.31 -3.67 9.01
C PHE A 104 -4.30 -4.78 9.42
N GLU A 105 -4.42 -5.04 10.73
CA GLU A 105 -5.33 -6.07 11.27
C GLU A 105 -6.75 -5.96 10.67
N GLY A 106 -7.28 -7.11 10.24
CA GLY A 106 -8.58 -7.21 9.55
C GLY A 106 -8.54 -6.82 8.07
N LEU A 107 -7.39 -6.50 7.51
CA LEU A 107 -7.23 -6.16 6.10
C LEU A 107 -6.19 -7.06 5.44
N GLU A 108 -6.39 -7.37 4.17
CA GLU A 108 -5.43 -8.10 3.34
C GLU A 108 -5.05 -7.30 2.10
N ALA A 109 -3.79 -7.36 1.70
CA ALA A 109 -3.36 -6.77 0.43
C ALA A 109 -4.02 -7.53 -0.73
N PHE A 110 -4.72 -6.81 -1.60
CA PHE A 110 -5.56 -7.37 -2.64
C PHE A 110 -5.08 -7.02 -4.05
N GLY A 111 -4.55 -5.82 -4.23
CA GLY A 111 -4.16 -5.31 -5.53
C GLY A 111 -3.34 -4.04 -5.45
N THR A 112 -2.96 -3.53 -6.61
CA THR A 112 -2.24 -2.25 -6.73
C THR A 112 -3.00 -1.35 -7.68
N ILE A 113 -3.15 -0.08 -7.31
CA ILE A 113 -3.76 0.90 -8.20
C ILE A 113 -2.78 1.21 -9.33
N LEU A 114 -3.24 1.02 -10.56
CA LEU A 114 -2.55 1.46 -11.76
C LEU A 114 -3.43 2.47 -12.50
N ARG A 115 -2.82 3.15 -13.46
CA ARG A 115 -3.49 4.18 -14.25
C ARG A 115 -3.38 3.86 -15.74
N ASP A 116 -4.53 3.81 -16.40
CA ASP A 116 -4.62 3.77 -17.86
C ASP A 116 -5.35 5.02 -18.34
N GLY A 117 -4.61 5.90 -19.02
CA GLY A 117 -5.07 7.23 -19.41
C GLY A 117 -5.57 8.05 -18.21
N ASN A 118 -6.89 8.25 -18.12
CA ASN A 118 -7.53 9.02 -17.04
C ASN A 118 -8.31 8.16 -16.05
N LYS A 119 -8.18 6.83 -16.12
CA LYS A 119 -8.90 5.90 -15.26
C LYS A 119 -7.93 5.16 -14.34
N TYR A 120 -8.34 4.99 -13.09
CA TYR A 120 -7.68 4.08 -12.16
C TYR A 120 -8.27 2.70 -12.30
N TYR A 121 -7.42 1.69 -12.31
CA TYR A 121 -7.82 0.30 -12.21
C TYR A 121 -6.97 -0.41 -11.16
N ILE A 122 -7.46 -1.54 -10.68
CA ILE A 122 -6.82 -2.35 -9.66
C ILE A 122 -6.26 -3.58 -10.34
N GLU A 123 -4.93 -3.69 -10.34
CA GLU A 123 -4.27 -4.90 -10.79
C GLU A 123 -4.12 -5.87 -9.63
N THR A 124 -4.49 -7.13 -9.86
CA THR A 124 -4.42 -8.21 -8.85
C THR A 124 -3.44 -9.31 -9.26
N ASN A 125 -2.92 -9.29 -10.48
CA ASN A 125 -1.91 -10.22 -10.97
C ASN A 125 -0.52 -9.80 -10.48
N LEU A 126 0.00 -10.55 -9.49
CA LEU A 126 1.31 -10.32 -8.89
C LEU A 126 2.46 -10.36 -9.91
N GLU A 127 2.39 -11.22 -10.93
CA GLU A 127 3.44 -11.27 -11.96
C GLU A 127 3.43 -10.01 -12.82
N LEU A 128 2.25 -9.47 -13.17
CA LEU A 128 2.17 -8.25 -13.95
C LEU A 128 2.71 -7.06 -13.15
N ILE A 129 2.34 -6.96 -11.88
CA ILE A 129 2.84 -5.93 -10.96
C ILE A 129 4.37 -6.03 -10.84
N GLU A 130 4.89 -7.25 -10.68
CA GLU A 130 6.34 -7.47 -10.60
C GLU A 130 7.05 -7.09 -11.91
N ARG A 131 6.47 -7.40 -13.08
CA ARG A 131 7.01 -6.98 -14.38
C ARG A 131 7.14 -5.46 -14.48
N ILE A 132 6.06 -4.73 -14.14
CA ILE A 132 6.06 -3.26 -14.13
C ILE A 132 7.18 -2.75 -13.20
N ARG A 133 7.30 -3.32 -11.99
CA ARG A 133 8.33 -2.90 -11.03
C ARG A 133 9.75 -3.11 -11.57
N ARG A 134 10.01 -4.30 -12.14
CA ARG A 134 11.31 -4.67 -12.70
C ARG A 134 11.67 -3.79 -13.87
N ASP A 135 10.72 -3.52 -14.77
CA ASP A 135 10.93 -2.61 -15.91
C ASP A 135 11.33 -1.21 -15.42
N GLU A 136 10.66 -0.68 -14.39
CA GLU A 136 11.00 0.62 -13.81
C GLU A 136 12.34 0.63 -13.06
N GLU A 137 12.69 -0.47 -12.38
CA GLU A 137 14.01 -0.65 -11.79
C GLU A 137 15.09 -0.60 -12.85
N ILE A 138 14.95 -1.38 -13.91
CA ILE A 138 15.87 -1.44 -15.04
C ILE A 138 16.02 -0.06 -15.68
N GLN A 139 14.91 0.62 -16.00
CA GLN A 139 14.96 1.97 -16.58
C GLN A 139 15.57 2.99 -15.60
N GLY A 140 15.30 2.85 -14.30
CA GLY A 140 15.91 3.65 -13.25
C GLY A 140 17.43 3.49 -13.19
N ILE A 141 17.91 2.26 -13.38
CA ILE A 141 19.35 1.95 -13.41
C ILE A 141 19.99 2.51 -14.67
N LYS A 142 19.42 2.25 -15.85
CA LYS A 142 19.91 2.77 -17.15
C LYS A 142 19.99 4.29 -17.19
N SER A 143 19.06 4.97 -16.53
CA SER A 143 19.04 6.44 -16.42
C SER A 143 19.89 7.01 -15.29
N GLY A 144 20.53 6.17 -14.48
CA GLY A 144 21.34 6.57 -13.33
C GLY A 144 20.54 7.13 -12.14
N ARG A 145 19.20 7.04 -12.17
CA ARG A 145 18.31 7.51 -11.10
C ARG A 145 18.21 6.54 -9.94
N ARG A 146 18.57 5.29 -10.16
CA ARG A 146 18.55 4.22 -9.17
C ARG A 146 19.91 3.53 -9.15
N HIS A 147 20.50 3.46 -7.95
CA HIS A 147 21.67 2.66 -7.68
C HIS A 147 21.22 1.34 -7.03
N ILE A 148 21.88 0.25 -7.41
CA ILE A 148 21.64 -1.09 -6.87
C ILE A 148 22.95 -1.61 -6.28
N GLY A 149 22.84 -2.31 -5.15
CA GLY A 149 23.96 -2.93 -4.46
C GLY A 149 23.85 -4.44 -4.55
N PHE A 150 24.53 -5.05 -5.53
CA PHE A 150 24.73 -6.49 -5.62
C PHE A 150 26.14 -6.76 -6.16
N GLU A 151 26.58 -8.01 -6.08
CA GLU A 151 27.94 -8.38 -6.51
C GLU A 151 28.16 -8.09 -8.00
N GLY A 152 29.26 -7.42 -8.34
CA GLY A 152 29.66 -7.13 -9.73
C GLY A 152 29.15 -5.81 -10.32
N VAL A 153 28.54 -4.92 -9.52
CA VAL A 153 28.18 -3.56 -9.92
C VAL A 153 29.44 -2.73 -10.20
N VAL A 154 29.45 -1.99 -11.30
CA VAL A 154 30.55 -1.11 -11.72
C VAL A 154 30.10 0.34 -11.68
N ASP A 155 30.84 1.18 -10.97
CA ASP A 155 30.52 2.61 -10.85
C ASP A 155 30.54 3.29 -12.23
N GLY A 156 29.45 4.02 -12.53
CA GLY A 156 29.29 4.75 -13.80
C GLY A 156 28.86 3.92 -15.01
N ASP A 157 28.78 2.59 -14.90
CA ASP A 157 28.32 1.70 -15.98
C ASP A 157 26.81 1.40 -15.85
N TYR A 158 25.97 2.40 -16.11
CA TYR A 158 24.51 2.28 -15.94
C TYR A 158 23.89 1.19 -16.82
N GLU A 159 24.28 1.11 -18.09
CA GLU A 159 23.73 0.11 -19.02
C GLU A 159 24.21 -1.31 -18.65
N GLY A 160 25.50 -1.49 -18.37
CA GLY A 160 26.02 -2.79 -17.96
C GLY A 160 25.45 -3.24 -16.61
N ASN A 161 25.24 -2.32 -15.66
CA ASN A 161 24.58 -2.65 -14.38
C ASN A 161 23.13 -3.07 -14.57
N ALA A 162 22.40 -2.47 -15.52
CA ALA A 162 21.04 -2.90 -15.86
C ALA A 162 21.02 -4.33 -16.42
N VAL A 163 21.94 -4.66 -17.35
CA VAL A 163 22.08 -6.03 -17.90
C VAL A 163 22.43 -7.05 -16.82
N ARG A 164 23.35 -6.71 -15.91
CA ARG A 164 23.71 -7.60 -14.77
C ARG A 164 22.53 -7.81 -13.83
N TYR A 165 21.72 -6.78 -13.60
CA TYR A 165 20.52 -6.86 -12.77
C TYR A 165 19.43 -7.73 -13.41
N GLU A 166 19.19 -7.59 -14.71
CA GLU A 166 18.29 -8.46 -15.48
C GLU A 166 18.71 -9.93 -15.36
N ALA A 167 20.01 -10.23 -15.51
CA ALA A 167 20.54 -11.58 -15.35
C ALA A 167 20.38 -12.12 -13.92
N TYR A 168 20.59 -11.28 -12.91
CA TYR A 168 20.35 -11.63 -11.51
C TYR A 168 18.88 -12.02 -11.26
N LEU A 169 17.93 -11.23 -11.77
CA LEU A 169 16.49 -11.53 -11.64
C LEU A 169 16.11 -12.82 -12.38
N ALA A 170 16.66 -13.06 -13.57
CA ALA A 170 16.42 -14.28 -14.32
C ALA A 170 16.94 -15.54 -13.60
N ASN A 171 18.12 -15.45 -12.96
CA ASN A 171 18.65 -16.53 -12.14
C ASN A 171 17.76 -16.81 -10.93
N LEU A 172 17.29 -15.75 -10.26
CA LEU A 172 16.38 -15.88 -9.12
C LEU A 172 15.07 -16.58 -9.50
N ASP A 173 14.49 -16.22 -10.65
CA ASP A 173 13.28 -16.85 -11.16
C ASP A 173 13.52 -18.32 -11.55
N ALA A 174 14.68 -18.61 -12.17
CA ALA A 174 15.06 -19.97 -12.53
C ALA A 174 15.24 -20.87 -11.31
N GLU A 175 15.86 -20.37 -10.23
CA GLU A 175 16.02 -21.09 -8.97
C GLU A 175 14.68 -21.41 -8.30
N LYS A 176 13.68 -20.54 -8.46
CA LYS A 176 12.34 -20.71 -7.88
C LYS A 176 11.35 -21.41 -8.83
N GLY A 177 11.71 -21.59 -10.09
CA GLY A 177 10.85 -22.16 -11.13
C GLY A 177 9.68 -21.26 -11.55
N GLN A 178 9.64 -20.02 -11.07
CA GLN A 178 8.58 -19.03 -11.32
C GLN A 178 9.10 -17.62 -11.07
N MET A 179 8.36 -16.60 -11.55
CA MET A 179 8.69 -15.21 -11.26
C MET A 179 8.60 -14.94 -9.75
N VAL A 180 9.70 -14.53 -9.14
CA VAL A 180 9.71 -14.11 -7.74
C VAL A 180 9.04 -12.74 -7.62
N THR A 181 7.94 -12.71 -6.88
CA THR A 181 7.15 -11.49 -6.68
C THR A 181 7.32 -10.93 -5.26
N ARG A 182 7.25 -9.60 -5.15
CA ARG A 182 7.29 -8.85 -3.88
C ARG A 182 5.90 -8.46 -3.36
N GLY A 183 4.85 -9.12 -3.87
CA GLY A 183 3.46 -8.77 -3.55
C GLY A 183 2.99 -7.50 -4.28
N PHE A 184 2.01 -6.83 -3.67
CA PHE A 184 1.27 -5.71 -4.27
C PHE A 184 1.93 -4.33 -4.13
N TYR A 185 3.08 -4.22 -3.48
CA TYR A 185 3.75 -2.93 -3.23
C TYR A 185 4.64 -2.55 -4.41
N LEU A 186 4.37 -1.46 -5.13
CA LEU A 186 5.22 -0.96 -6.23
C LEU A 186 6.30 0.00 -5.73
#